data_AF-A0A0P4W017-F1
#
_entry.id   AF-A0A0P4W017-F1
#
_cell.length_a   1.000
_cell.length_b   1.000
_cell.length_c   1.000
_cell.angle_alpha   90.00
_cell.angle_beta   90.00
_cell.angle_gamma   90.00
#
_symmetry.space_group_name_H-M   'P 1'
#
loop_
_entity.id
_entity.type
_entity.pdbx_description
1 polymer ?
#
loop_
_entity_poly.entity_id
_entity_poly.type
_entity_poly.pdbx_seq_one_letter_code
_entity_poly.pdbx_strand_id
1 'polypeptide(L)'
;MEPPPPPPAALVVLAVAGLLVHSATCLHTGQCDAALGMQSGAIPDEHISASSYFDAAVNAIYGRAHVEAGGGAWCPREMVYREGLQYLEVNLGALHVVTKVEVQGRFGNGQGREFATQYKLQIWRPNMAHWTTYNDGRGEELLEGNSNTYLAQTSQLSPPVVAARVRFVPYSDHPRTVCMRVELYGCRYTDGLVSYSMPDGDARGGDYNLRDLTYDGTRRGGWLSGGLGQLTDGETGHTNFRVDALGRGRGE
;
A
#
# COMPACT_ATOMS: atom_id res chain seq x y z
N MET A 1 -43.02 8.65 -74.56
CA MET A 1 -42.20 7.56 -74.01
C MET A 1 -41.24 8.23 -73.04
N GLU A 2 -41.59 8.26 -71.76
CA GLU A 2 -40.90 9.04 -70.73
C GLU A 2 -39.83 8.15 -70.06
N PRO A 3 -38.61 8.65 -69.77
CA PRO A 3 -37.57 7.85 -69.15
C PRO A 3 -37.88 7.59 -67.66
N PRO A 4 -37.48 6.43 -67.11
CA PRO A 4 -37.76 6.08 -65.72
C PRO A 4 -36.92 6.91 -64.74
N PRO A 5 -37.42 7.14 -63.51
CA PRO A 5 -36.72 7.94 -62.52
C PRO A 5 -35.50 7.19 -61.95
N PRO A 6 -34.44 7.91 -61.53
CA PRO A 6 -33.25 7.30 -60.96
C PRO A 6 -33.51 6.73 -59.55
N PRO A 7 -32.79 5.67 -59.15
CA PRO A 7 -32.94 5.08 -57.81
C PRO A 7 -32.43 6.02 -56.72
N PRO A 8 -32.94 5.90 -55.47
CA PRO A 8 -32.53 6.76 -54.37
C PRO A 8 -31.07 6.49 -53.98
N ALA A 9 -30.32 7.58 -53.80
CA ALA A 9 -28.94 7.52 -53.33
C ALA A 9 -28.88 6.95 -51.90
N ALA A 10 -28.18 5.82 -51.74
CA ALA A 10 -27.91 5.25 -50.44
C ALA A 10 -26.91 6.15 -49.69
N LEU A 11 -27.34 6.71 -48.56
CA LEU A 11 -26.49 7.50 -47.67
C LEU A 11 -25.58 6.53 -46.90
N VAL A 12 -24.31 6.44 -47.28
CA VAL A 12 -23.31 5.66 -46.52
C VAL A 12 -22.83 6.52 -45.35
N VAL A 13 -23.34 6.22 -44.15
CA VAL A 13 -22.82 6.81 -42.91
C VAL A 13 -21.55 6.06 -42.52
N LEU A 14 -20.39 6.65 -42.81
CA LEU A 14 -19.10 6.18 -42.31
C LEU A 14 -19.02 6.49 -40.81
N ALA A 15 -19.31 5.48 -39.98
CA ALA A 15 -19.01 5.52 -38.57
C ALA A 15 -17.49 5.43 -38.37
N VAL A 16 -16.83 6.56 -38.19
CA VAL A 16 -15.43 6.60 -37.77
C VAL A 16 -15.39 6.18 -36.31
N ALA A 17 -15.10 4.91 -36.05
CA ALA A 17 -14.76 4.44 -34.72
C ALA A 17 -13.41 5.07 -34.34
N GLY A 18 -13.47 6.18 -33.61
CA GLY A 18 -12.29 6.77 -32.99
C GLY A 18 -11.69 5.75 -32.01
N LEU A 19 -10.54 5.18 -32.35
CA LEU A 19 -9.72 4.44 -31.41
C LEU A 19 -9.31 5.42 -30.30
N LEU A 20 -9.99 5.33 -29.15
CA LEU A 20 -9.52 5.96 -27.92
C LEU A 20 -8.21 5.25 -27.56
N VAL A 21 -7.09 5.80 -28.02
CA VAL A 21 -5.76 5.46 -27.53
C VAL A 21 -5.76 5.88 -26.07
N HIS A 22 -6.05 4.94 -25.18
CA HIS A 22 -5.85 5.12 -23.75
C HIS A 22 -4.34 5.13 -23.57
N SER A 23 -3.75 6.32 -23.50
CA SER A 23 -2.40 6.47 -23.00
C SER A 23 -2.35 5.83 -21.62
N ALA A 24 -1.69 4.67 -21.50
CA ALA A 24 -1.38 4.07 -20.22
C ALA A 24 -0.40 5.02 -19.53
N THR A 25 -0.92 5.95 -18.75
CA THR A 25 -0.11 6.79 -17.88
C THR A 25 0.45 5.90 -16.81
N CYS A 26 1.77 5.66 -16.86
CA CYS A 26 2.49 4.99 -15.79
C CYS A 26 2.18 5.69 -14.45
N LEU A 27 2.15 4.92 -13.36
CA LEU A 27 1.89 5.45 -12.03
C LEU A 27 3.00 6.46 -11.65
N HIS A 28 2.73 7.76 -11.82
CA HIS A 28 3.70 8.79 -11.51
C HIS A 28 3.64 9.13 -10.00
N THR A 29 4.47 8.44 -9.22
CA THR A 29 4.50 8.53 -7.76
C THR A 29 5.10 9.85 -7.25
N GLY A 30 5.77 10.63 -8.11
CA GLY A 30 6.42 11.90 -7.76
C GLY A 30 5.49 13.02 -7.26
N GLN A 31 4.16 12.87 -7.41
CA GLN A 31 3.14 13.79 -6.86
C GLN A 31 2.16 13.08 -5.91
N CYS A 32 2.52 11.89 -5.43
CA CYS A 32 1.64 11.00 -4.67
C CYS A 32 2.10 10.87 -3.22
N ASP A 33 2.19 12.00 -2.49
CA ASP A 33 2.75 12.06 -1.13
C ASP A 33 1.88 12.84 -0.12
N ALA A 34 0.63 13.12 -0.48
CA ALA A 34 -0.32 13.85 0.37
C ALA A 34 -0.85 12.97 1.51
N ALA A 35 -1.10 13.57 2.68
CA ALA A 35 -1.71 12.87 3.81
C ALA A 35 -3.11 12.35 3.44
N LEU A 36 -3.39 11.09 3.76
CA LEU A 36 -4.63 10.41 3.40
C LEU A 36 -5.76 10.66 4.41
N GLY A 37 -5.43 11.11 5.62
CA GLY A 37 -6.38 11.82 6.46
C GLY A 37 -6.63 11.26 7.85
N MET A 38 -5.63 10.59 8.44
CA MET A 38 -5.71 10.21 9.84
C MET A 38 -5.72 11.45 10.73
N GLN A 39 -4.76 12.37 10.57
CA GLN A 39 -4.67 13.60 11.35
C GLN A 39 -5.82 14.57 11.03
N SER A 40 -6.16 14.72 9.75
CA SER A 40 -7.16 15.69 9.31
C SER A 40 -8.61 15.27 9.61
N GLY A 41 -8.84 13.99 9.89
CA GLY A 41 -10.18 13.43 10.07
C GLY A 41 -10.91 13.12 8.76
N ALA A 42 -10.25 13.26 7.61
CA ALA A 42 -10.85 12.86 6.33
C ALA A 42 -11.09 11.34 6.24
N ILE A 43 -10.29 10.53 6.95
CA ILE A 43 -10.63 9.15 7.26
C ILE A 43 -11.54 9.15 8.48
N PRO A 44 -12.81 8.71 8.39
CA PRO A 44 -13.76 8.77 9.50
C PRO A 44 -13.46 7.69 10.57
N ASP A 45 -13.96 7.87 11.79
CA ASP A 45 -13.71 6.95 12.91
C ASP A 45 -14.17 5.51 12.63
N GLU A 46 -15.28 5.34 11.91
CA GLU A 46 -15.81 4.05 11.47
C GLU A 46 -14.87 3.27 10.53
N HIS A 47 -13.87 3.96 9.95
CA HIS A 47 -12.84 3.36 9.11
C HIS A 47 -11.57 3.00 9.89
N ILE A 48 -11.54 3.20 11.20
CA ILE A 48 -10.39 2.88 12.05
C ILE A 48 -10.82 1.80 13.04
N SER A 49 -10.17 0.64 12.96
CA SER A 49 -10.43 -0.50 13.84
C SER A 49 -9.12 -1.11 14.33
N ALA A 50 -9.18 -2.03 15.28
CA ALA A 50 -7.99 -2.68 15.81
C ALA A 50 -8.28 -4.13 16.22
N SER A 51 -7.23 -4.93 16.34
CA SER A 51 -7.30 -6.30 16.88
C SER A 51 -7.84 -6.33 18.31
N SER A 52 -7.43 -5.36 19.12
CA SER A 52 -7.81 -5.20 20.51
C SER A 52 -7.49 -3.79 20.98
N TYR A 53 -7.97 -3.44 22.18
CA TYR A 53 -7.56 -2.23 22.89
C TYR A 53 -7.57 -2.50 24.39
N PHE A 54 -6.61 -1.94 25.11
CA PHE A 54 -6.48 -2.15 26.55
C PHE A 54 -7.71 -1.64 27.31
N ASP A 55 -8.16 -0.42 27.01
CA ASP A 55 -9.40 0.15 27.52
C ASP A 55 -10.04 1.14 26.51
N ALA A 56 -11.18 1.71 26.88
CA ALA A 56 -11.92 2.63 26.03
C ALA A 56 -11.19 3.96 25.77
N ALA A 57 -10.27 4.38 26.63
CA ALA A 57 -9.48 5.60 26.47
C ALA A 57 -8.34 5.43 25.47
N VAL A 58 -7.86 4.20 25.23
CA VAL A 58 -6.80 3.90 24.24
C VAL A 58 -7.28 3.00 23.11
N ASN A 59 -8.55 3.21 22.70
CA ASN A 59 -9.17 2.52 21.58
C ASN A 59 -8.52 2.88 20.21
N ALA A 60 -9.01 2.25 19.14
CA ALA A 60 -8.46 2.41 17.80
C ALA A 60 -8.51 3.84 17.25
N ILE A 61 -9.58 4.59 17.49
CA ILE A 61 -9.79 5.93 16.89
C ILE A 61 -8.81 6.99 17.44
N TYR A 62 -8.21 6.73 18.60
CA TYR A 62 -7.14 7.57 19.16
C TYR A 62 -5.77 7.29 18.54
N GLY A 63 -5.68 6.36 17.58
CA GLY A 63 -4.47 6.07 16.81
C GLY A 63 -4.16 7.04 15.68
N ARG A 64 -4.70 8.27 15.69
CA ARG A 64 -4.42 9.30 14.65
C ARG A 64 -3.12 10.05 14.98
N ALA A 65 -2.16 10.10 14.05
CA ALA A 65 -0.91 10.85 14.25
C ALA A 65 -1.19 12.34 14.55
N HIS A 66 -0.35 12.94 15.38
CA HIS A 66 -0.43 14.35 15.79
C HIS A 66 -1.74 14.78 16.48
N VAL A 67 -2.61 13.84 16.83
CA VAL A 67 -3.82 14.09 17.61
C VAL A 67 -3.61 13.55 19.01
N GLU A 68 -3.84 14.40 20.02
CA GLU A 68 -3.88 14.00 21.43
C GLU A 68 -5.35 13.97 21.87
N ALA A 69 -5.96 12.79 21.79
CA ALA A 69 -7.34 12.55 22.20
C ALA A 69 -7.44 11.27 23.04
N GLY A 70 -8.47 11.18 23.89
CA GLY A 70 -8.62 10.07 24.82
C GLY A 70 -7.39 9.92 25.75
N GLY A 71 -6.84 8.72 25.82
CA GLY A 71 -5.60 8.37 26.54
C GLY A 71 -4.32 8.66 25.75
N GLY A 72 -4.43 9.25 24.55
CA GLY A 72 -3.33 9.80 23.76
C GLY A 72 -2.81 8.93 22.60
N ALA A 73 -3.31 7.69 22.45
CA ALA A 73 -2.96 6.79 21.35
C ALA A 73 -3.91 5.57 21.31
N TRP A 74 -3.78 4.71 20.30
CA TRP A 74 -4.25 3.33 20.39
C TRP A 74 -3.22 2.46 21.11
N CYS A 75 -3.66 1.61 22.04
CA CYS A 75 -2.82 0.62 22.71
C CYS A 75 -3.52 -0.75 22.69
N PRO A 76 -2.91 -1.81 22.11
CA PRO A 76 -3.46 -3.16 22.19
C PRO A 76 -3.58 -3.64 23.64
N ARG A 77 -4.49 -4.57 23.87
CA ARG A 77 -4.75 -5.14 25.20
C ARG A 77 -3.62 -6.04 25.68
N GLU A 78 -3.18 -6.92 24.79
CA GLU A 78 -2.07 -7.82 25.05
C GLU A 78 -0.75 -7.13 24.72
N MET A 79 0.31 -7.53 25.44
CA MET A 79 1.66 -7.09 25.11
C MET A 79 2.04 -7.52 23.69
N VAL A 80 2.88 -6.70 23.06
CA VAL A 80 3.46 -7.00 21.75
C VAL A 80 4.72 -7.84 21.95
N TYR A 81 4.82 -8.93 21.21
CA TYR A 81 5.96 -9.85 21.17
C TYR A 81 6.04 -10.50 19.77
N ARG A 82 7.13 -11.22 19.48
CA ARG A 82 7.49 -11.69 18.13
C ARG A 82 6.40 -12.50 17.42
N GLU A 83 5.71 -13.41 18.11
CA GLU A 83 4.69 -14.29 17.54
C GLU A 83 3.26 -13.76 17.75
N GLY A 84 3.09 -12.66 18.49
CA GLY A 84 1.80 -12.05 18.77
C GLY A 84 1.30 -11.22 17.58
N LEU A 85 0.00 -11.28 17.30
CA LEU A 85 -0.63 -10.44 16.27
C LEU A 85 -1.54 -9.40 16.93
N GLN A 86 -1.04 -8.17 17.00
CA GLN A 86 -1.83 -6.98 17.29
C GLN A 86 -1.76 -6.04 16.08
N TYR A 87 -2.83 -5.31 15.80
CA TYR A 87 -2.85 -4.37 14.69
C TYR A 87 -3.83 -3.22 14.88
N LEU A 88 -3.48 -2.07 14.32
CA LEU A 88 -4.40 -0.99 14.00
C LEU A 88 -4.71 -1.06 12.50
N GLU A 89 -5.97 -1.19 12.14
CA GLU A 89 -6.45 -1.27 10.77
C GLU A 89 -7.07 0.07 10.35
N VAL A 90 -6.62 0.58 9.20
CA VAL A 90 -7.13 1.78 8.55
C VAL A 90 -7.77 1.39 7.23
N ASN A 91 -9.06 1.67 7.09
CA ASN A 91 -9.81 1.50 5.85
C ASN A 91 -9.82 2.82 5.05
N LEU A 92 -9.21 2.81 3.87
CA LEU A 92 -9.09 4.00 3.03
C LEU A 92 -10.36 4.29 2.21
N GLY A 93 -11.37 3.41 2.27
CA GLY A 93 -12.66 3.54 1.58
C GLY A 93 -12.60 3.32 0.06
N ALA A 94 -11.44 3.55 -0.56
CA ALA A 94 -11.14 3.28 -1.95
C ALA A 94 -9.69 2.81 -2.11
N LEU A 95 -9.33 2.32 -3.30
CA LEU A 95 -7.93 2.02 -3.60
C LEU A 95 -7.11 3.30 -3.64
N HIS A 96 -5.99 3.27 -2.93
CA HIS A 96 -4.98 4.31 -2.91
C HIS A 96 -3.62 3.69 -3.20
N VAL A 97 -2.74 4.51 -3.77
CA VAL A 97 -1.30 4.23 -3.75
C VAL A 97 -0.78 4.84 -2.46
N VAL A 98 -0.19 4.00 -1.61
CA VAL A 98 0.47 4.42 -0.38
C VAL A 98 1.97 4.41 -0.64
N THR A 99 2.58 5.58 -0.54
CA THR A 99 4.01 5.80 -0.82
C THR A 99 4.81 5.97 0.46
N LYS A 100 4.18 6.43 1.54
CA LYS A 100 4.84 6.68 2.82
C LYS A 100 3.86 6.48 3.96
N VAL A 101 4.37 6.03 5.10
CA VAL A 101 3.62 5.95 6.34
C VAL A 101 4.36 6.70 7.43
N GLU A 102 3.64 7.04 8.48
CA GLU A 102 4.19 7.66 9.67
C GLU A 102 3.61 7.00 10.91
N VAL A 103 4.47 6.83 11.91
CA VAL A 103 4.10 6.31 13.22
C VAL A 103 4.57 7.26 14.32
N GLN A 104 3.81 7.35 15.39
CA GLN A 104 4.11 8.16 16.56
C GLN A 104 3.73 7.41 17.84
N GLY A 105 4.52 7.57 18.90
CA GLY A 105 4.22 6.98 20.20
C GLY A 105 3.07 7.68 20.94
N ARG A 106 2.76 7.20 22.14
CA ARG A 106 1.81 7.83 23.07
C ARG A 106 2.54 8.86 23.92
N PHE A 107 2.37 10.14 23.62
CA PHE A 107 2.89 11.21 24.48
C PHE A 107 1.99 11.40 25.70
N GLY A 108 0.67 11.48 25.52
CA GLY A 108 -0.30 11.49 26.62
C GLY A 108 -0.02 12.60 27.63
N ASN A 109 0.18 13.83 27.17
CA ASN A 109 0.56 14.99 27.98
C ASN A 109 1.83 14.78 28.83
N GLY A 110 2.79 14.01 28.31
CA GLY A 110 4.07 13.71 28.98
C GLY A 110 4.01 12.56 29.99
N GLN A 111 2.84 11.95 30.19
CA GLN A 111 2.70 10.76 31.05
C GLN A 111 2.89 9.46 30.26
N GLY A 112 2.74 9.51 28.93
CA GLY A 112 2.92 8.37 28.05
C GLY A 112 4.37 7.97 27.91
N ARG A 113 4.61 6.65 27.92
CA ARG A 113 5.95 6.03 27.82
C ARG A 113 6.02 4.96 26.74
N GLU A 114 4.91 4.69 26.06
CA GLU A 114 4.72 3.56 25.17
C GLU A 114 4.82 4.01 23.71
N PHE A 115 5.58 3.26 22.92
CA PHE A 115 5.78 3.48 21.49
C PHE A 115 6.26 2.18 20.83
N ALA A 116 6.03 2.04 19.53
CA ALA A 116 6.53 0.92 18.73
C ALA A 116 7.93 1.25 18.21
N THR A 117 8.94 0.43 18.51
CA THR A 117 10.30 0.60 17.96
C THR A 117 10.44 0.04 16.55
N GLN A 118 9.63 -0.95 16.21
CA GLN A 118 9.54 -1.57 14.89
C GLN A 118 8.10 -1.97 14.64
N TYR A 119 7.73 -2.09 13.37
CA TYR A 119 6.41 -2.54 12.97
C TYR A 119 6.46 -3.15 11.57
N LYS A 120 5.43 -3.92 11.23
CA LYS A 120 5.16 -4.40 9.86
C LYS A 120 3.92 -3.71 9.34
N LEU A 121 3.79 -3.66 8.02
CA LEU A 121 2.53 -3.32 7.37
C LEU A 121 1.92 -4.58 6.77
N GLN A 122 0.62 -4.76 6.94
CA GLN A 122 -0.15 -5.68 6.11
C GLN A 122 -1.11 -4.89 5.24
N ILE A 123 -1.17 -5.27 3.97
CA ILE A 123 -1.96 -4.62 2.94
C ILE A 123 -3.05 -5.57 2.45
N TRP A 124 -4.19 -4.98 2.12
CA TRP A 124 -5.31 -5.68 1.51
C TRP A 124 -5.94 -4.85 0.40
N ARG A 125 -6.32 -5.53 -0.68
CA ARG A 125 -7.07 -5.00 -1.82
C ARG A 125 -8.27 -5.91 -2.14
N PRO A 126 -9.30 -5.40 -2.85
CA PRO A 126 -10.36 -6.24 -3.36
C PRO A 126 -9.82 -7.45 -4.13
N ASN A 127 -10.47 -8.60 -3.95
CA ASN A 127 -10.10 -9.90 -4.52
C ASN A 127 -8.86 -10.59 -3.91
N MET A 128 -8.20 -9.99 -2.91
CA MET A 128 -7.23 -10.71 -2.09
C MET A 128 -7.95 -11.57 -1.04
N ALA A 129 -7.63 -12.87 -1.01
CA ALA A 129 -8.18 -13.80 -0.02
C ALA A 129 -7.62 -13.59 1.39
N HIS A 130 -6.39 -13.08 1.47
CA HIS A 130 -5.65 -12.89 2.72
C HIS A 130 -4.93 -11.54 2.70
N TRP A 131 -4.49 -11.12 3.89
CA TRP A 131 -3.59 -9.98 4.03
C TRP A 131 -2.20 -10.38 3.56
N THR A 132 -1.52 -9.47 2.87
CA THR A 132 -0.11 -9.64 2.48
C THR A 132 0.76 -8.70 3.28
N THR A 133 1.87 -9.20 3.83
CA THR A 133 2.86 -8.35 4.51
C THR A 133 3.66 -7.56 3.47
N TYR A 134 3.81 -6.26 3.69
CA TYR A 134 4.68 -5.43 2.85
C TYR A 134 6.13 -5.91 2.93
N ASN A 135 6.79 -5.91 1.77
CA ASN A 135 8.20 -6.20 1.63
C ASN A 135 8.86 -5.17 0.70
N ASP A 136 10.08 -4.75 1.03
CA ASP A 136 10.84 -3.74 0.28
C ASP A 136 11.57 -4.28 -0.98
N GLY A 137 11.21 -5.48 -1.45
CA GLY A 137 11.87 -6.19 -2.55
C GLY A 137 13.24 -6.77 -2.19
N ARG A 138 13.76 -6.53 -0.97
CA ARG A 138 15.03 -7.10 -0.46
C ARG A 138 14.82 -8.19 0.56
N GLY A 139 13.58 -8.59 0.81
CA GLY A 139 13.22 -9.53 1.87
C GLY A 139 13.04 -8.90 3.25
N GLU A 140 13.19 -7.57 3.41
CA GLU A 140 12.91 -6.89 4.67
C GLU A 140 11.42 -6.56 4.81
N GLU A 141 10.83 -6.92 5.95
CA GLU A 141 9.41 -6.69 6.28
C GLU A 141 9.25 -5.73 7.48
N LEU A 142 10.31 -5.55 8.27
CA LEU A 142 10.30 -4.69 9.45
C LEU A 142 10.67 -3.26 9.06
N LEU A 143 9.77 -2.35 9.40
CA LEU A 143 9.98 -0.92 9.30
C LEU A 143 10.44 -0.37 10.65
N GLU A 144 11.32 0.64 10.59
CA GLU A 144 11.79 1.35 11.77
C GLU A 144 10.68 2.24 12.34
N GLY A 145 10.40 2.05 13.63
CA GLY A 145 9.42 2.83 14.39
C GLY A 145 10.07 3.96 15.20
N ASN A 146 9.41 4.35 16.28
CA ASN A 146 9.82 5.50 17.09
C ASN A 146 10.98 5.18 18.04
N SER A 147 11.78 6.19 18.33
CA SER A 147 12.80 6.21 19.39
C SER A 147 12.31 6.87 20.69
N ASN A 148 11.15 7.53 20.65
CA ASN A 148 10.52 8.20 21.79
C ASN A 148 8.99 8.31 21.60
N THR A 149 8.31 8.96 22.53
CA THR A 149 6.85 9.03 22.55
C THR A 149 6.23 10.20 21.76
N TYR A 150 7.02 11.16 21.28
CA TYR A 150 6.52 12.44 20.75
C TYR A 150 6.96 12.75 19.32
N LEU A 151 8.14 12.30 18.88
CA LEU A 151 8.60 12.49 17.50
C LEU A 151 7.92 11.47 16.59
N ALA A 152 7.34 11.96 15.51
CA ALA A 152 6.87 11.13 14.41
C ALA A 152 8.07 10.52 13.67
N GLN A 153 7.96 9.24 13.33
CA GLN A 153 8.90 8.53 12.48
C GLN A 153 8.20 8.20 11.17
N THR A 154 8.80 8.59 10.05
CA THR A 154 8.28 8.28 8.72
C THR A 154 9.02 7.10 8.10
N SER A 155 8.33 6.34 7.26
CA SER A 155 8.93 5.27 6.46
C SER A 155 8.43 5.39 5.03
N GLN A 156 9.36 5.63 4.10
CA GLN A 156 9.06 5.60 2.67
C GLN A 156 8.88 4.13 2.24
N LEU A 157 7.80 3.85 1.52
CA LEU A 157 7.54 2.55 0.91
C LEU A 157 8.15 2.55 -0.49
N SER A 158 9.11 1.64 -0.70
CA SER A 158 9.77 1.38 -1.97
C SER A 158 9.85 -0.14 -2.12
N PRO A 159 8.98 -0.75 -2.93
CA PRO A 159 8.01 -0.08 -3.81
C PRO A 159 6.81 0.54 -3.06
N PRO A 160 6.13 1.53 -3.65
CA PRO A 160 4.79 1.94 -3.21
C PRO A 160 3.80 0.79 -3.31
N VAL A 161 2.76 0.82 -2.47
CA VAL A 161 1.76 -0.26 -2.42
C VAL A 161 0.39 0.28 -2.78
N VAL A 162 -0.34 -0.46 -3.62
CA VAL A 162 -1.76 -0.20 -3.83
C VAL A 162 -2.54 -0.88 -2.71
N ALA A 163 -3.38 -0.17 -1.98
CA ALA A 163 -4.15 -0.73 -0.86
C ALA A 163 -5.52 -0.07 -0.73
N ALA A 164 -6.51 -0.86 -0.31
CA ALA A 164 -7.80 -0.34 0.18
C ALA A 164 -7.85 -0.32 1.71
N ARG A 165 -7.07 -1.20 2.36
CA ARG A 165 -6.92 -1.26 3.80
C ARG A 165 -5.48 -1.54 4.16
N VAL A 166 -5.03 -0.95 5.25
CA VAL A 166 -3.66 -1.09 5.77
C VAL A 166 -3.72 -1.40 7.26
N ARG A 167 -2.97 -2.41 7.69
CA ARG A 167 -2.76 -2.73 9.10
C ARG A 167 -1.34 -2.36 9.51
N PHE A 168 -1.24 -1.61 10.60
CA PHE A 168 0.01 -1.37 11.31
C PHE A 168 0.15 -2.42 12.40
N VAL A 169 1.13 -3.31 12.23
CA VAL A 169 1.39 -4.44 13.12
C VAL A 169 2.63 -4.12 13.95
N PRO A 170 2.51 -3.64 15.20
CA PRO A 170 3.68 -3.42 16.05
C PRO A 170 4.48 -4.71 16.25
N TYR A 171 5.80 -4.58 16.30
CA TYR A 171 6.73 -5.69 16.48
C TYR A 171 7.68 -5.44 17.65
N SER A 172 8.00 -6.51 18.40
CA SER A 172 9.04 -6.48 19.41
C SER A 172 9.63 -7.87 19.66
N ASP A 173 10.95 -7.96 19.82
CA ASP A 173 11.63 -9.21 20.17
C ASP A 173 11.32 -9.70 21.58
N HIS A 174 10.89 -8.80 22.47
CA HIS A 174 10.56 -9.11 23.85
C HIS A 174 9.18 -8.55 24.19
N PRO A 175 8.37 -9.25 25.02
CA PRO A 175 7.07 -8.77 25.43
C PRO A 175 7.13 -7.36 26.02
N ARG A 176 6.41 -6.42 25.42
CA ARG A 176 6.29 -5.04 25.93
C ARG A 176 4.94 -4.43 25.61
N THR A 177 4.55 -3.45 26.43
CA THR A 177 3.41 -2.59 26.10
C THR A 177 3.84 -1.59 25.02
N VAL A 178 3.00 -1.44 24.01
CA VAL A 178 3.18 -0.55 22.87
C VAL A 178 1.92 0.27 22.71
N CYS A 179 2.06 1.49 22.25
CA CYS A 179 0.95 2.29 21.76
C CYS A 179 1.39 2.95 20.45
N MET A 180 0.45 3.18 19.54
CA MET A 180 0.74 3.76 18.24
C MET A 180 -0.31 4.80 17.87
N ARG A 181 0.17 5.82 17.17
CA ARG A 181 -0.59 6.72 16.32
C ARG A 181 0.01 6.67 14.92
N VAL A 182 -0.80 6.80 13.89
CA VAL A 182 -0.38 6.58 12.51
C VAL A 182 -0.96 7.61 11.54
N GLU A 183 -0.25 7.83 10.44
CA GLU A 183 -0.72 8.53 9.24
C GLU A 183 -0.24 7.78 7.99
N LEU A 184 -0.99 7.90 6.90
CA LEU A 184 -0.61 7.37 5.59
C LEU A 184 -0.52 8.51 4.59
N TYR A 185 0.41 8.38 3.65
CA TYR A 185 0.64 9.35 2.60
C TYR A 185 0.60 8.68 1.25
N GLY A 186 0.01 9.37 0.27
CA GLY A 186 -0.28 8.78 -1.01
C GLY A 186 -1.22 9.60 -1.86
N CYS A 187 -1.95 8.90 -2.73
CA CYS A 187 -2.95 9.45 -3.61
C CYS A 187 -3.97 8.38 -4.02
N ARG A 188 -5.10 8.80 -4.57
CA ARG A 188 -6.13 7.87 -5.04
C ARG A 188 -5.62 7.07 -6.24
N TYR A 189 -5.85 5.76 -6.23
CA TYR A 189 -5.47 4.88 -7.34
C TYR A 189 -6.57 4.87 -8.40
N THR A 190 -6.27 5.35 -9.61
CA THR A 190 -7.24 5.53 -10.70
C THR A 190 -7.02 4.63 -11.91
N ASP A 191 -5.90 3.91 -11.95
CA ASP A 191 -5.53 3.03 -13.08
C ASP A 191 -6.41 1.75 -13.12
N GLY A 192 -6.96 1.33 -11.97
CA GLY A 192 -8.01 0.32 -11.91
C GLY A 192 -7.52 -1.13 -12.05
N LEU A 193 -6.22 -1.35 -12.28
CA LEU A 193 -5.62 -2.68 -12.25
C LEU A 193 -5.53 -3.18 -10.79
N VAL A 194 -6.32 -4.21 -10.48
CA VAL A 194 -6.38 -4.78 -9.12
C VAL A 194 -5.45 -5.99 -8.95
N SER A 195 -5.16 -6.69 -10.05
CA SER A 195 -4.21 -7.79 -10.11
C SER A 195 -3.84 -8.12 -11.56
N TYR A 196 -2.68 -8.73 -11.76
CA TYR A 196 -2.30 -9.40 -13.02
C TYR A 196 -1.97 -10.88 -12.78
N SER A 197 -1.75 -11.61 -13.87
CA SER A 197 -1.29 -12.99 -13.84
C SER A 197 -0.31 -13.21 -14.97
N MET A 198 0.82 -13.85 -14.66
CA MET A 198 1.91 -14.06 -15.62
C MET A 198 2.81 -15.23 -15.19
N PRO A 199 3.65 -15.76 -16.08
CA PRO A 199 4.80 -16.56 -15.66
C PRO A 199 5.68 -15.79 -14.67
N ASP A 200 6.27 -16.49 -13.71
CA ASP A 200 7.04 -15.91 -12.59
C ASP A 200 8.33 -15.16 -13.00
N GLY A 201 8.75 -15.34 -14.24
CA GLY A 201 10.08 -14.97 -14.68
C GLY A 201 11.11 -16.04 -14.35
N ASP A 202 12.37 -15.76 -14.66
CA ASP A 202 13.45 -16.74 -14.56
C ASP A 202 14.68 -16.12 -13.91
N ALA A 203 15.42 -16.94 -13.17
CA ALA A 203 16.73 -16.59 -12.64
C ALA A 203 17.77 -17.13 -13.62
N ARG A 204 18.27 -16.30 -14.53
CA ARG A 204 19.20 -16.74 -15.57
C ARG A 204 20.59 -16.95 -14.98
N GLY A 205 20.99 -18.22 -14.87
CA GLY A 205 22.38 -18.63 -14.60
C GLY A 205 22.91 -18.26 -13.22
N GLY A 206 22.06 -17.86 -12.27
CA GLY A 206 22.49 -17.39 -10.93
C GLY A 206 23.01 -15.96 -10.89
N ASP A 207 23.32 -15.36 -12.03
CA ASP A 207 23.89 -14.02 -12.14
C ASP A 207 22.82 -12.92 -12.23
N TYR A 208 21.61 -13.25 -12.72
CA TYR A 208 20.53 -12.28 -12.92
C TYR A 208 19.19 -12.84 -12.46
N ASN A 209 18.46 -12.07 -11.65
CA ASN A 209 17.10 -12.40 -11.22
C ASN A 209 16.09 -11.53 -11.95
N LEU A 210 15.29 -12.13 -12.85
CA LEU A 210 14.25 -11.42 -13.61
C LEU A 210 12.84 -11.80 -13.13
N ARG A 211 12.74 -12.25 -11.88
CA ARG A 211 11.45 -12.52 -11.23
C ARG A 211 10.86 -11.25 -10.69
N ASP A 212 9.55 -11.27 -10.51
CA ASP A 212 8.81 -10.24 -9.81
C ASP A 212 8.98 -10.41 -8.29
N LEU A 213 9.90 -9.63 -7.71
CA LEU A 213 10.35 -9.75 -6.32
C LEU A 213 9.35 -9.19 -5.32
N THR A 214 8.54 -8.23 -5.74
CA THR A 214 7.58 -7.53 -4.88
C THR A 214 6.16 -8.02 -5.10
N TYR A 215 5.99 -9.10 -5.88
CA TYR A 215 4.70 -9.68 -6.17
C TYR A 215 3.96 -10.12 -4.91
N ASP A 216 2.81 -9.51 -4.65
CA ASP A 216 2.04 -9.67 -3.41
C ASP A 216 0.88 -10.66 -3.51
N GLY A 217 0.79 -11.39 -4.63
CA GLY A 217 -0.21 -12.42 -4.89
C GLY A 217 0.31 -13.86 -4.66
N THR A 218 -0.34 -14.82 -5.31
CA THR A 218 0.03 -16.24 -5.19
C THR A 218 1.06 -16.64 -6.26
N ARG A 219 2.14 -17.29 -5.81
CA ARG A 219 3.16 -17.93 -6.66
C ARG A 219 3.01 -19.45 -6.57
N ARG A 220 2.61 -20.11 -7.68
CA ARG A 220 2.42 -21.57 -7.73
C ARG A 220 2.91 -22.14 -9.07
N GLY A 221 3.83 -23.10 -9.01
CA GLY A 221 4.30 -23.83 -10.19
C GLY A 221 4.91 -22.94 -11.28
N GLY A 222 5.62 -21.87 -10.90
CA GLY A 222 6.19 -20.90 -11.85
C GLY A 222 5.18 -19.91 -12.45
N TRP A 223 3.98 -19.82 -11.87
CA TRP A 223 2.94 -18.88 -12.28
C TRP A 223 2.52 -17.95 -11.14
N LEU A 224 2.34 -16.68 -11.47
CA LEU A 224 1.87 -15.61 -10.59
C LEU A 224 0.40 -15.32 -10.87
N SER A 225 -0.41 -15.19 -9.82
CA SER A 225 -1.83 -14.84 -9.95
C SER A 225 -2.38 -14.07 -8.76
N GLY A 226 -3.37 -13.20 -9.00
CA GLY A 226 -4.12 -12.50 -7.95
C GLY A 226 -3.39 -11.41 -7.18
N GLY A 227 -2.30 -10.84 -7.70
CA GLY A 227 -1.51 -9.79 -7.05
C GLY A 227 -1.01 -8.72 -8.01
N LEU A 228 -0.28 -7.75 -7.44
CA LEU A 228 0.48 -6.71 -8.11
C LEU A 228 1.95 -6.81 -7.68
N GLY A 229 2.83 -6.10 -8.37
CA GLY A 229 4.28 -6.18 -8.17
C GLY A 229 5.00 -5.20 -9.09
N GLN A 230 6.24 -5.55 -9.48
CA GLN A 230 7.15 -4.64 -10.17
C GLN A 230 6.66 -4.09 -11.50
N LEU A 231 5.69 -4.74 -12.15
CA LEU A 231 5.12 -4.21 -13.40
C LEU A 231 4.20 -2.99 -13.18
N THR A 232 3.92 -2.64 -11.93
CA THR A 232 2.88 -1.68 -11.54
C THR A 232 3.31 -0.74 -10.41
N ASP A 233 4.57 -0.80 -9.98
CA ASP A 233 5.11 0.01 -8.87
C ASP A 233 5.49 1.44 -9.29
N GLY A 234 5.45 1.73 -10.60
CA GLY A 234 5.80 3.04 -11.16
C GLY A 234 7.31 3.23 -11.33
N GLU A 235 8.14 2.24 -11.00
CA GLU A 235 9.58 2.27 -11.23
C GLU A 235 9.91 1.77 -12.64
N THR A 236 10.93 2.37 -13.26
CA THR A 236 11.45 1.91 -14.55
C THR A 236 12.89 1.47 -14.38
N GLY A 237 13.18 0.23 -14.76
CA GLY A 237 14.55 -0.29 -14.72
C GLY A 237 15.48 0.41 -15.73
N HIS A 238 16.78 0.24 -15.53
CA HIS A 238 17.80 0.73 -16.46
C HIS A 238 17.64 0.13 -17.87
N THR A 239 18.06 0.88 -18.88
CA THR A 239 18.11 0.42 -20.28
C THR A 239 18.97 -0.83 -20.46
N ASN A 240 19.94 -1.04 -19.57
CA ASN A 240 20.74 -2.25 -19.48
C ASN A 240 20.35 -3.06 -18.24
N PHE A 241 19.51 -4.09 -18.42
CA PHE A 241 19.05 -4.98 -17.35
C PHE A 241 20.19 -5.69 -16.59
N ARG A 242 21.40 -5.76 -17.15
CA ARG A 242 22.56 -6.40 -16.48
C ARG A 242 23.15 -5.54 -15.37
N VAL A 243 22.86 -4.24 -15.34
CA VAL A 243 23.32 -3.33 -14.28
C VAL A 243 22.59 -3.63 -12.97
N ASP A 244 21.36 -4.13 -13.06
CA ASP A 244 20.55 -4.55 -11.93
C ASP A 244 20.48 -6.08 -11.86
N ALA A 245 21.59 -6.71 -11.47
CA ALA A 245 21.69 -8.15 -11.31
C ALA A 245 20.65 -8.73 -10.32
N LEU A 246 20.22 -7.91 -9.36
CA LEU A 246 19.25 -8.31 -8.34
C LEU A 246 17.80 -8.08 -8.78
N GLY A 247 17.54 -7.47 -9.94
CA GLY A 247 16.19 -7.26 -10.49
C GLY A 247 15.30 -6.35 -9.65
N ARG A 248 15.88 -5.38 -8.95
CA ARG A 248 15.16 -4.47 -8.04
C ARG A 248 14.46 -3.30 -8.73
N GLY A 249 14.66 -3.10 -10.03
CA GLY A 249 13.92 -2.12 -10.83
C GLY A 249 14.34 -0.66 -10.65
N ARG A 250 15.32 -0.36 -9.79
CA ARG A 250 15.79 1.00 -9.52
C ARG A 250 16.65 1.51 -10.67
N GLY A 251 16.04 2.06 -11.71
CA GLY A 251 16.69 2.98 -12.63
C GLY A 251 16.84 4.37 -12.00
N GLU A 252 17.95 5.05 -12.27
CA GLU A 252 18.16 6.48 -11.94
C GLU A 252 17.13 7.40 -12.61
#